data_AF-A0A7S9VTA0-F1
#
_entry.id   AF-A0A7S9VTA0-F1
#
_cell.length_a   1.000
_cell.length_b   1.000
_cell.length_c   1.000
_cell.angle_alpha   90.00
_cell.angle_beta   90.00
_cell.angle_gamma   90.00
#
_symmetry.space_group_name_H-M   'P 1'
#
loop_
_entity.id
_entity.type
_entity.pdbx_description
1 polymer ?
#
loop_
_entity_poly.entity_id
_entity_poly.type
_entity_poly.pdbx_seq_one_letter_code
_entity_poly.pdbx_strand_id
1 'polypeptide(L)'
;MSRRYRRRTFAEVTAQARAAERAQVAQFGRWQIAAVSNLVAEGKVDAESATLLSIRLDAFVEQVEQGLHLSDPQPAPGEMK
;
A
#
# COMPACT_ATOMS: atom_id res chain seq x y z
N MET A 1 -33.97 -19.30 7.83
CA MET A 1 -33.11 -18.21 8.38
C MET A 1 -32.94 -17.15 7.31
N SER A 2 -33.61 -16.00 7.42
CA SER A 2 -33.58 -14.97 6.38
C SER A 2 -32.37 -14.05 6.61
N ARG A 3 -31.37 -14.13 5.72
CA ARG A 3 -30.14 -13.34 5.79
C ARG A 3 -30.50 -11.89 5.45
N ARG A 4 -30.69 -11.03 6.48
CA ARG A 4 -30.99 -9.61 6.28
C ARG A 4 -29.84 -8.95 5.52
N TYR A 5 -30.04 -8.67 4.24
CA TYR A 5 -29.12 -7.87 3.44
C TYR A 5 -29.21 -6.42 3.92
N ARG A 6 -28.25 -5.98 4.75
CA ARG A 6 -28.09 -4.57 5.09
C ARG A 6 -27.52 -3.85 3.87
N ARG A 7 -28.24 -2.85 3.35
CA ARG A 7 -27.72 -1.96 2.30
C ARG A 7 -26.52 -1.20 2.87
N ARG A 8 -25.37 -1.28 2.20
CA ARG A 8 -24.18 -0.51 2.56
C ARG A 8 -24.33 0.93 2.05
N THR A 9 -23.84 1.88 2.82
CA THR A 9 -23.72 3.27 2.40
C THR A 9 -22.52 3.44 1.47
N PHE A 10 -22.50 4.50 0.67
CA PHE A 10 -21.32 4.83 -0.15
C PHE A 10 -20.07 5.00 0.70
N ALA A 11 -20.17 5.60 1.89
CA ALA A 11 -19.04 5.77 2.81
C ALA A 11 -18.46 4.41 3.26
N GLU A 12 -19.32 3.43 3.57
CA GLU A 12 -18.88 2.08 3.94
C GLU A 12 -18.20 1.35 2.76
N VAL A 13 -18.73 1.51 1.55
CA VAL A 13 -18.13 0.92 0.34
C VAL A 13 -16.76 1.54 0.06
N THR A 14 -16.63 2.86 0.15
CA THR A 14 -15.36 3.57 -0.04
C THR A 14 -14.33 3.20 1.02
N ALA A 15 -14.73 3.11 2.30
CA ALA A 15 -13.84 2.68 3.37
C ALA A 15 -13.34 1.24 3.15
N GLN A 16 -14.23 0.34 2.71
CA GLN A 16 -13.85 -1.03 2.36
C GLN A 16 -12.90 -1.08 1.17
N ALA A 17 -13.14 -0.28 0.13
CA ALA A 17 -12.27 -0.20 -1.05
C ALA A 17 -10.86 0.28 -0.67
N ARG A 18 -10.74 1.35 0.12
CA ARG A 18 -9.43 1.84 0.61
C ARG A 18 -8.71 0.80 1.46
N ALA A 19 -9.42 0.08 2.32
CA ALA A 19 -8.82 -0.99 3.11
C ALA A 19 -8.29 -2.13 2.22
N ALA A 20 -9.05 -2.53 1.21
CA ALA A 20 -8.63 -3.55 0.25
C ALA A 20 -7.45 -3.11 -0.62
N GLU A 21 -7.44 -1.85 -1.06
CA GLU A 21 -6.33 -1.25 -1.80
C GLU A 21 -5.04 -1.26 -0.98
N ARG A 22 -5.08 -0.80 0.28
CA ARG A 22 -3.93 -0.84 1.18
C ARG A 22 -3.35 -2.25 1.33
N ALA A 23 -4.22 -3.25 1.49
CA ALA A 23 -3.78 -4.64 1.59
C ALA A 23 -3.07 -5.12 0.30
N GLN A 24 -3.58 -4.76 -0.87
CA GLN A 24 -2.96 -5.11 -2.16
C GLN A 24 -1.62 -4.41 -2.36
N VAL A 25 -1.53 -3.11 -2.04
CA VAL A 25 -0.29 -2.34 -2.17
C VAL A 25 0.78 -2.85 -1.20
N ALA A 26 0.41 -3.14 0.06
CA ALA A 26 1.32 -3.73 1.04
C ALA A 26 1.84 -5.12 0.59
N GLN A 27 0.95 -5.95 0.03
CA GLN A 27 1.35 -7.24 -0.53
C GLN A 27 2.32 -7.08 -1.71
N PHE A 28 2.05 -6.14 -2.61
CA PHE A 28 2.94 -5.86 -3.72
C PHE A 28 4.31 -5.37 -3.24
N GLY A 29 4.37 -4.49 -2.24
CA GLY A 29 5.63 -4.04 -1.65
C GLY A 29 6.45 -5.19 -1.05
N ARG A 30 5.80 -6.14 -0.36
CA ARG A 30 6.48 -7.36 0.13
C ARG A 30 7.05 -8.21 -1.01
N TRP A 31 6.33 -8.33 -2.13
CA TRP A 31 6.87 -9.02 -3.31
C TRP A 31 8.07 -8.30 -3.93
N GLN A 32 8.08 -6.96 -3.93
CA GLN A 32 9.25 -6.20 -4.40
C GLN A 32 10.48 -6.42 -3.52
N ILE A 33 10.32 -6.47 -2.20
CA ILE A 33 11.42 -6.77 -1.27
C ILE A 33 12.01 -8.16 -1.55
N ALA A 34 11.15 -9.16 -1.79
CA ALA A 34 11.59 -10.50 -2.16
C ALA A 34 12.33 -10.51 -3.52
N ALA A 35 11.83 -9.75 -4.50
CA ALA A 35 12.48 -9.63 -5.81
C ALA A 35 13.87 -8.98 -5.70
N VAL A 36 14.02 -7.92 -4.91
CA VAL A 36 15.33 -7.28 -4.64
C VAL A 36 16.29 -8.29 -4.00
N SER A 37 15.82 -9.06 -3.01
CA SER A 37 16.62 -10.10 -2.37
C SER A 37 17.13 -11.16 -3.36
N ASN A 38 16.28 -11.57 -4.30
CA ASN A 38 16.67 -12.50 -5.36
C ASN A 38 17.71 -11.89 -6.31
N LEU A 39 17.56 -10.61 -6.69
CA LEU A 39 18.54 -9.93 -7.54
C LEU A 39 19.93 -9.82 -6.89
N VAL A 40 19.98 -9.64 -5.57
CA VAL A 40 21.25 -9.69 -4.80
C VAL A 40 21.85 -11.09 -4.82
N ALA A 41 21.03 -12.12 -4.56
CA ALA A 41 21.48 -13.51 -4.58
C ALA A 41 22.02 -13.93 -5.96
N GLU A 42 21.45 -13.38 -7.04
CA GLU A 42 21.91 -13.57 -8.42
C GLU A 42 23.15 -12.72 -8.78
N GLY A 43 23.63 -11.86 -7.87
CA GLY A 43 24.77 -10.97 -8.10
C GLY A 43 24.50 -9.84 -9.10
N LYS A 44 23.23 -9.54 -9.38
CA LYS A 44 22.82 -8.49 -10.34
C LYS A 44 22.78 -7.11 -9.72
N VAL A 45 22.67 -7.03 -8.39
CA VAL A 45 22.61 -5.79 -7.60
C VAL A 45 23.55 -5.94 -6.43
N ASP A 46 24.25 -4.86 -6.06
CA ASP A 46 25.12 -4.86 -4.90
C ASP A 46 24.32 -4.90 -3.58
N ALA A 47 24.91 -5.50 -2.55
CA ALA A 47 24.23 -5.71 -1.27
C ALA A 47 23.90 -4.40 -0.53
N GLU A 48 24.70 -3.35 -0.71
CA GLU A 48 24.54 -2.08 0.01
C GLU A 48 23.33 -1.30 -0.53
N SER A 49 23.26 -1.10 -1.85
CA SER A 49 22.12 -0.49 -2.54
C SER A 49 20.84 -1.28 -2.30
N ALA A 50 20.92 -2.61 -2.33
CA ALA A 50 19.76 -3.46 -2.06
C ALA A 50 19.27 -3.35 -0.62
N THR A 51 20.16 -3.20 0.35
CA THR A 51 19.81 -3.00 1.76
C THR A 51 19.08 -1.67 1.94
N LEU A 52 19.60 -0.58 1.38
CA LEU A 52 18.95 0.73 1.42
C LEU A 52 17.56 0.72 0.77
N LEU A 53 17.45 0.08 -0.40
CA LEU A 53 16.17 -0.04 -1.10
C LEU A 53 15.17 -0.89 -0.31
N SER A 54 15.61 -2.01 0.26
CA SER A 54 14.75 -2.91 1.05
C SER A 54 14.22 -2.21 2.31
N ILE A 55 15.07 -1.47 3.04
CA ILE A 55 14.65 -0.68 4.21
C ILE A 55 13.59 0.35 3.81
N ARG A 56 13.79 1.04 2.67
CA ARG A 56 12.84 2.05 2.20
C ARG A 56 11.50 1.44 1.76
N LEU A 57 11.54 0.27 1.11
CA LEU A 57 10.34 -0.46 0.73
C LEU A 57 9.58 -0.98 1.94
N ASP A 58 10.29 -1.46 2.97
CA ASP A 58 9.68 -1.96 4.20
C ASP A 58 8.96 -0.84 4.95
N ALA A 59 9.63 0.32 5.13
CA ALA A 59 9.02 1.51 5.71
C ALA A 59 7.80 2.01 4.90
N PHE A 60 7.85 1.92 3.57
CA PHE A 60 6.70 2.26 2.73
C PHE A 60 5.52 1.29 2.94
N VAL A 61 5.79 -0.02 3.02
CA VAL A 61 4.75 -1.02 3.30
C VAL A 61 4.10 -0.74 4.65
N GLU A 62 4.89 -0.43 5.68
CA GLU A 62 4.39 -0.06 7.00
C GLU A 62 3.47 1.19 6.93
N GLN A 63 3.89 2.24 6.20
CA GLN A 63 3.06 3.43 5.98
C GLN A 63 1.76 3.11 5.24
N VAL A 64 1.80 2.18 4.28
CA VAL A 64 0.60 1.75 3.55
C VAL A 64 -0.36 1.03 4.49
N GLU A 65 0.12 0.11 5.31
CA GLU A 65 -0.70 -0.64 6.26
C GLU A 65 -1.34 0.26 7.32
N GLN A 66 -0.58 1.25 7.80
CA GLN A 66 -1.07 2.27 8.73
C GLN A 66 -1.98 3.30 8.06
N GLY A 67 -2.04 3.34 6.72
CA GLY A 67 -2.83 4.30 5.97
C GLY A 67 -2.22 5.71 5.89
N LEU A 68 -0.94 5.85 6.21
CA LEU A 68 -0.18 7.10 6.19
C LEU A 68 0.44 7.42 4.82
N HIS A 69 0.41 6.47 3.89
CA HIS A 69 0.92 6.62 2.52
C HIS A 69 0.14 7.63 1.66
N LEU A 70 -1.09 7.98 2.06
CA LEU A 70 -1.84 9.05 1.42
C LEU A 70 -1.43 10.36 2.07
N SER A 71 -0.53 11.11 1.42
CA SER A 71 -0.54 12.57 1.59
C SER A 71 -1.97 13.02 1.38
N ASP A 72 -2.51 13.84 2.29
CA ASP A 72 -3.88 14.35 2.19
C ASP A 72 -4.22 14.67 0.73
N PRO A 73 -5.40 14.29 0.23
CA PRO A 73 -5.80 14.70 -1.11
C PRO A 73 -5.74 16.22 -1.12
N GLN A 74 -4.71 16.77 -1.76
CA GLN A 74 -4.66 18.19 -2.02
C GLN A 74 -5.96 18.47 -2.77
N PRO A 75 -6.89 19.26 -2.20
CA PRO A 75 -8.15 19.51 -2.87
C PRO A 75 -7.81 20.00 -4.26
N ALA A 76 -8.46 19.42 -5.26
CA ALA A 76 -8.29 19.87 -6.63
C ALA A 76 -8.47 21.40 -6.62
N PRO A 77 -7.66 22.18 -7.37
CA PRO A 77 -7.62 23.64 -7.31
C PRO A 77 -8.93 24.39 -7.67
N GLY A 78 -10.09 23.75 -7.59
CA GLY A 78 -11.43 24.34 -7.70
C GLY A 78 -12.38 24.08 -6.51
N GLU A 79 -11.97 23.36 -5.46
CA GLU A 79 -12.83 23.09 -4.28
C GLU A 79 -12.62 24.07 -3.11
N MET A 80 -11.69 25.02 -3.24
CA MET A 80 -11.55 26.14 -2.30
C MET A 80 -12.62 27.20 -2.63
N LYS A 81 -13.82 27.05 -2.05
CA LYS A 81 -14.83 28.11 -2.00
C LYS A 81 -15.27 28.35 -0.56
#